data_AF-A0A368VJE1-F1
#
_entry.id   AF-A0A368VJE1-F1
#
_cell.length_a   1.000
_cell.length_b   1.000
_cell.length_c   1.000
_cell.angle_alpha   90.00
_cell.angle_beta   90.00
_cell.angle_gamma   90.00
#
_symmetry.space_group_name_H-M   'P 1'
#
loop_
_entity.id
_entity.type
_entity.pdbx_description
1 polymer ?
#
loop_
_entity_poly.entity_id
_entity_poly.type
_entity_poly.pdbx_seq_one_letter_code
_entity_poly.pdbx_strand_id
1 'polypeptide(L)'
;MILLTLQVQVTVINTEFDFFWKFRDVLLTNDNYRVRYDELKKNFDGKEMDDYREGKNAFFEWLMETPEFKSLSSHGRIQLLP
;
A
#
# COMPACT_ATOMS: atom_id res chain seq x y z
N MET A 1 7.41 -2.76 19.12
CA MET A 1 5.94 -2.71 19.04
C MET A 1 5.53 -1.45 18.29
N ILE A 2 5.20 -1.57 17.00
CA ILE A 2 4.63 -0.45 16.22
C ILE A 2 3.22 -0.17 16.77
N LEU A 3 3.03 0.98 17.43
CA LEU A 3 1.72 1.44 17.89
C LEU A 3 0.84 1.74 16.67
N LEU A 4 -0.08 0.81 16.36
CA LEU A 4 -1.11 1.02 15.35
C LEU A 4 -2.24 1.84 15.96
N THR A 5 -2.06 3.17 16.04
CA THR A 5 -3.20 4.07 16.18
C THR A 5 -4.04 4.02 14.90
N LEU A 6 -5.37 4.07 15.03
CA LEU A 6 -6.25 4.12 13.87
C LEU A 6 -5.98 5.40 13.08
N GLN A 7 -5.56 5.27 11.82
CA GLN A 7 -5.43 6.37 10.89
C GLN A 7 -6.58 6.29 9.88
N VAL A 8 -7.38 7.36 9.81
CA VAL A 8 -8.47 7.51 8.84
C VAL A 8 -8.03 8.54 7.80
N GLN A 9 -8.05 8.17 6.53
CA GLN A 9 -7.79 9.06 5.41
C GLN A 9 -9.04 9.16 4.54
N VAL A 10 -9.49 10.39 4.28
CA VAL A 10 -10.65 10.69 3.44
C VAL A 10 -10.17 11.23 2.10
N THR A 11 -10.62 10.63 0.99
CA THR A 11 -10.28 11.03 -0.37
C THR A 11 -11.55 11.22 -1.20
N VAL A 12 -11.50 12.11 -2.19
CA VAL A 12 -12.59 12.28 -3.15
C VAL A 12 -12.46 11.19 -4.22
N ILE A 13 -13.55 10.46 -4.46
CA ILE A 13 -13.59 9.35 -5.43
C ILE A 13 -13.17 9.85 -6.82
N ASN A 14 -12.39 9.05 -7.54
CA ASN A 14 -11.91 9.34 -8.90
C ASN A 14 -11.01 10.59 -9.02
N THR A 15 -10.40 11.04 -7.92
CA THR A 15 -9.34 12.06 -7.97
C THR A 15 -7.97 11.41 -8.00
N GLU A 16 -6.94 12.21 -8.30
CA GLU A 16 -5.54 11.78 -8.22
C GLU A 16 -5.14 11.28 -6.81
N PHE A 17 -5.89 11.67 -5.77
CA PHE A 17 -5.69 11.23 -4.39
C PHE A 17 -6.38 9.90 -4.06
N ASP A 18 -7.29 9.41 -4.92
CA ASP A 18 -7.98 8.11 -4.77
C ASP A 18 -7.20 6.96 -5.42
N PHE A 19 -5.97 6.74 -4.94
CA PHE A 19 -5.09 5.68 -5.44
C PHE A 19 -4.73 4.62 -4.38
N PHE A 20 -5.06 4.85 -3.11
CA PHE A 20 -4.72 3.92 -2.02
C PHE A 20 -5.33 2.54 -2.17
N TRP A 21 -6.52 2.44 -2.79
CA TRP A 21 -7.16 1.16 -3.09
C TRP A 21 -6.32 0.29 -4.03
N LYS A 22 -5.49 0.88 -4.89
CA LYS A 22 -4.62 0.13 -5.82
C LYS A 22 -3.58 -0.68 -5.05
N PHE A 23 -2.98 -0.10 -4.01
CA PHE A 23 -2.04 -0.83 -3.16
C PHE A 23 -2.71 -2.02 -2.47
N ARG A 24 -3.92 -1.82 -1.94
CA ARG A 24 -4.71 -2.89 -1.32
C ARG A 24 -4.94 -4.02 -2.32
N ASP A 25 -5.45 -3.72 -3.51
CA ASP A 25 -5.83 -4.73 -4.48
C ASP A 25 -4.60 -5.49 -5.02
N VAL A 26 -3.47 -4.80 -5.25
CA VAL A 26 -2.20 -5.44 -5.62
C VAL A 26 -1.70 -6.38 -4.52
N LEU A 27 -1.70 -5.93 -3.25
CA LEU A 27 -1.24 -6.75 -2.13
C LEU A 27 -2.19 -7.93 -1.83
N LEU A 28 -3.48 -7.81 -2.15
CA LEU A 28 -4.44 -8.93 -2.06
C LEU A 28 -4.26 -9.94 -3.19
N THR A 29 -3.82 -9.51 -4.37
CA THR A 29 -3.72 -10.36 -5.56
C THR A 29 -2.35 -11.05 -5.67
N ASN A 30 -1.30 -10.50 -5.05
CA ASN A 30 0.06 -11.04 -5.09
C ASN A 30 0.61 -11.31 -3.69
N ASP A 31 0.54 -12.57 -3.26
CA ASP A 31 1.00 -13.01 -1.94
C ASP A 31 2.50 -12.76 -1.71
N ASN A 32 3.34 -12.81 -2.75
CA ASN A 32 4.76 -12.53 -2.60
C ASN A 32 4.99 -11.07 -2.19
N TYR A 33 4.21 -10.14 -2.72
CA TYR A 33 4.31 -8.72 -2.38
C TYR A 33 3.81 -8.46 -0.95
N ARG A 34 2.72 -9.15 -0.56
CA ARG A 34 2.20 -9.13 0.80
C ARG A 34 3.22 -9.66 1.81
N VAL A 35 3.83 -10.80 1.53
CA VAL A 35 4.87 -11.39 2.40
C VAL A 35 6.05 -10.43 2.55
N ARG A 36 6.53 -9.84 1.45
CA ARG A 36 7.61 -8.84 1.50
C ARG A 36 7.24 -7.62 2.36
N TYR A 37 5.99 -7.17 2.29
CA TYR A 37 5.50 -6.07 3.13
C TYR A 37 5.40 -6.45 4.61
N ASP A 38 4.98 -7.68 4.92
CA ASP A 38 4.91 -8.18 6.29
C ASP A 38 6.31 -8.39 6.88
N GLU A 39 7.27 -8.85 6.09
CA GLU A 39 8.69 -8.92 6.46
C GLU A 39 9.28 -7.55 6.74
N LEU A 40 8.95 -6.54 5.91
CA LEU A 40 9.34 -5.17 6.16
C LEU A 40 8.87 -4.72 7.55
N LYS A 41 7.60 -4.90 7.90
CA LYS A 41 7.09 -4.52 9.23
C LYS A 41 7.82 -5.22 10.37
N LYS A 42 8.12 -6.52 10.21
CA LYS A 42 8.89 -7.29 11.21
C LYS A 42 10.31 -6.77 11.37
N ASN A 43 10.97 -6.40 10.28
CA ASN A 43 12.35 -5.89 10.30
C ASN A 43 12.51 -4.52 10.96
N PHE A 44 11.40 -3.79 11.16
CA PHE A 44 11.35 -2.52 11.87
C PHE A 44 10.69 -2.62 13.24
N ASP A 45 10.34 -3.82 13.72
CA ASP A 45 9.82 -3.98 15.08
C ASP A 45 10.93 -3.68 16.11
N GLY A 46 10.71 -2.64 16.91
CA GLY A 46 11.69 -2.15 17.89
C GLY A 46 12.70 -1.13 17.35
N LYS A 47 12.60 -0.73 16.08
CA LYS A 47 13.37 0.37 15.49
C LYS A 47 12.61 1.71 15.56
N GLU A 48 13.33 2.80 15.28
CA GLU A 48 12.76 4.15 15.22
C GLU A 48 11.66 4.25 14.15
N MET A 49 10.65 5.07 14.43
CA MET A 49 9.48 5.19 13.57
C MET A 49 9.81 5.86 12.22
N ASP A 50 10.84 6.70 12.17
CA ASP A 50 11.27 7.37 10.94
C ASP A 50 11.93 6.39 9.96
N ASP A 51 12.77 5.48 10.45
CA ASP A 51 13.34 4.39 9.63
C ASP A 51 12.25 3.52 9.01
N TYR A 52 11.20 3.21 9.78
CA TYR A 52 10.04 2.49 9.28
C TYR A 52 9.30 3.26 8.17
N ARG A 53 9.16 4.59 8.32
CA ARG A 53 8.51 5.44 7.30
C ARG A 53 9.31 5.44 6.01
N GLU A 54 10.62 5.56 6.07
CA GLU A 54 11.50 5.50 4.88
C GLU A 54 11.40 4.15 4.18
N GLY A 55 11.54 3.04 4.93
CA GLY A 55 11.41 1.70 4.35
C GLY A 55 10.04 1.47 3.71
N LYS A 56 8.97 1.91 4.39
CA LYS A 56 7.60 1.82 3.87
C LYS A 56 7.43 2.62 2.57
N ASN A 57 7.97 3.84 2.51
CA ASN A 57 7.90 4.69 1.32
C ASN A 57 8.63 4.03 0.15
N ALA A 58 9.87 3.56 0.37
CA ALA A 58 10.65 2.87 -0.66
C ALA A 58 9.93 1.60 -1.18
N PHE A 59 9.26 0.85 -0.29
CA PHE A 59 8.45 -0.29 -0.70
C PHE A 59 7.29 0.12 -1.61
N PHE A 60 6.56 1.17 -1.28
CA PHE A 60 5.43 1.62 -2.10
C PHE A 60 5.88 2.25 -3.42
N GLU A 61 6.99 2.97 -3.45
CA GLU A 61 7.62 3.45 -4.70
C GLU A 61 7.97 2.28 -5.61
N TRP A 62 8.62 1.25 -5.09
CA TRP A 62 8.89 0.02 -5.85
C TRP A 62 7.59 -0.66 -6.32
N LEU A 63 6.58 -0.74 -5.45
CA LEU A 63 5.29 -1.36 -5.78
C LEU A 63 4.58 -0.63 -6.93
N MET A 64 4.68 0.71 -6.97
CA MET A 64 4.14 1.53 -8.07
C MET A 64 4.77 1.21 -9.43
N GLU A 65 6.00 0.70 -9.44
CA GLU A 65 6.71 0.33 -10.67
C GLU A 65 6.34 -1.05 -11.21
N THR A 66 5.65 -1.88 -10.42
CA THR A 66 5.26 -3.26 -10.80
C THR A 66 4.21 -3.29 -11.92
N PRO A 67 4.23 -4.32 -12.80
CA PRO A 67 3.20 -4.50 -13.82
C PRO A 67 1.79 -4.57 -13.24
N GLU A 68 1.61 -5.24 -12.10
CA GLU A 68 0.34 -5.40 -11.39
C GLU A 68 -0.24 -4.04 -11.00
N PHE A 69 0.58 -3.17 -10.41
CA PHE A 69 0.13 -1.82 -10.05
C PHE A 69 -0.16 -0.96 -11.28
N LYS A 70 0.71 -1.01 -12.29
CA LYS A 70 0.53 -0.24 -13.54
C LYS A 70 -0.73 -0.69 -14.29
N SER A 71 -1.11 -1.96 -14.23
CA SER A 71 -2.33 -2.48 -14.85
C SER A 71 -3.63 -1.89 -14.29
N LEU A 72 -3.60 -1.37 -13.05
CA LEU A 72 -4.76 -0.71 -12.41
C LEU A 72 -4.88 0.79 -12.76
N SER A 73 -3.91 1.36 -13.47
CA SER A 73 -3.98 2.76 -13.90
C SER A 73 -4.87 2.98 -15.14
N SER A 74 -5.18 1.91 -15.88
CA SER A 74 -6.01 1.93 -17.09
C SER A 74 -7.49 1.63 -16.85
N HIS A 75 -7.86 1.16 -15.66
CA HIS A 75 -9.24 0.81 -15.31
C HIS A 75 -9.66 1.61 -14.08
N GLY A 76 -10.49 2.65 -14.27
CA GLY A 76 -11.17 3.32 -13.15
C GLY A 76 -11.91 2.28 -12.30
N ARG A 77 -11.91 2.44 -10.97
CA ARG A 77 -12.49 1.48 -10.00
C ARG A 77 -13.74 0.84 -10.58
N ILE A 78 -13.70 -0.48 -10.82
CA ILE A 78 -14.91 -1.23 -11.13
C ILE A 78 -15.87 -1.03 -9.95
N GLN A 79 -17.09 -0.61 -10.30
CA GLN A 79 -18.21 -0.29 -9.45
C GLN A 79 -18.24 -1.12 -8.16
N LEU A 80 -18.43 -0.44 -7.03
CA LEU A 80 -18.75 -0.99 -5.73
C LEU A 80 -19.61 -2.26 -5.86
N LEU A 81 -19.08 -3.42 -5.46
CA LEU A 81 -19.92 -4.56 -5.11
C LEU A 81 -20.85 -4.12 -3.95
N PRO A 82 -22.12 -4.53 -3.98
CA PRO A 82 -23.19 -4.00 -3.11
C PRO A 82 -22.90 -4.12 -1.61
#